data_AF-A0A011PYW5-F1
#
_entry.id   AF-A0A011PYW5-F1
#
_cell.length_a   1.000
_cell.length_b   1.000
_cell.length_c   1.000
_cell.angle_alpha   90.00
_cell.angle_beta   90.00
_cell.angle_gamma   90.00
#
_symmetry.space_group_name_H-M   'P 1'
#
loop_
_entity.id
_entity.type
_entity.pdbx_description
1 polymer ?
#
loop_
_entity_poly.entity_id
_entity_poly.type
_entity_poly.pdbx_seq_one_letter_code
_entity_poly.pdbx_strand_id
1 'polypeptide(L)'
;MERIGIENISRYEHDLLAYATQRVRPIPGIRLIGTADDKASVLSFVLAGYRPEEVGAALNEEGIAVRAGHHCAQPILRRYGVEATVRPSLAFYNTCAEVDLLVSVLQRLANGRGRTVT
;
A
#
# COMPACT_ATOMS: atom_id res chain seq x y z
N MET A 1 -7.38 14.91 18.38
CA MET A 1 -8.60 14.32 17.76
C MET A 1 -9.84 15.12 18.14
N GLU A 2 -10.01 15.53 19.40
CA GLU A 2 -11.18 16.30 19.88
C GLU A 2 -11.51 17.56 19.05
N ARG A 3 -10.50 18.30 18.58
CA ARG A 3 -10.70 19.50 17.75
C ARG A 3 -11.18 19.22 16.32
N ILE A 4 -10.87 18.04 15.77
CA ILE A 4 -11.22 17.66 14.38
C ILE A 4 -12.49 16.82 14.36
N GLY A 5 -12.76 16.03 15.40
CA GLY A 5 -13.86 15.07 15.49
C GLY A 5 -13.50 13.72 14.89
N ILE A 6 -13.87 12.63 15.56
CA ILE A 6 -13.51 11.26 15.15
C ILE A 6 -14.24 10.85 13.86
N GLU A 7 -15.45 11.37 13.65
CA GLU A 7 -16.27 11.14 12.47
C GLU A 7 -15.66 11.81 11.24
N ASN A 8 -15.09 13.00 11.40
CA ASN A 8 -14.40 13.70 10.32
C ASN A 8 -13.09 13.00 9.94
N ILE A 9 -12.33 12.54 10.94
CA ILE A 9 -11.12 11.73 10.74
C ILE A 9 -11.47 10.45 9.98
N SER A 10 -12.47 9.70 10.46
CA SER A 10 -12.90 8.44 9.85
C SER A 10 -13.37 8.62 8.41
N ARG A 11 -14.15 9.66 8.12
CA ARG A 11 -14.59 9.97 6.75
C ARG A 11 -13.40 10.28 5.84
N TYR A 12 -12.50 11.16 6.27
CA TYR A 12 -11.34 11.53 5.46
C TYR A 12 -10.40 10.35 5.21
N GLU A 13 -10.13 9.53 6.22
CA GLU A 13 -9.31 8.32 6.08
C GLU A 13 -9.97 7.29 5.15
N HIS A 14 -11.29 7.16 5.18
CA HIS A 14 -12.04 6.33 4.24
C HIS A 14 -11.89 6.85 2.80
N ASP A 15 -12.10 8.15 2.57
CA ASP A 15 -11.97 8.78 1.25
C ASP A 15 -10.54 8.63 0.70
N LEU A 16 -9.53 8.81 1.56
CA LEU A 16 -8.13 8.66 1.19
C LEU A 16 -7.77 7.20 0.86
N LEU A 17 -8.30 6.24 1.62
CA LEU A 17 -8.14 4.82 1.32
C LEU A 17 -8.82 4.44 -0.01
N ALA A 18 -10.03 4.95 -0.27
CA ALA A 18 -10.74 4.72 -1.52
C ALA A 18 -9.93 5.25 -2.71
N TYR A 19 -9.41 6.48 -2.59
CA TYR A 19 -8.51 7.08 -3.56
C TYR A 19 -7.28 6.20 -3.80
N ALA A 20 -6.53 5.86 -2.75
CA ALA A 20 -5.34 5.02 -2.86
C ALA A 20 -5.63 3.66 -3.50
N THR A 21 -6.73 3.01 -3.09
CA THR A 21 -7.16 1.73 -3.64
C THR A 21 -7.45 1.83 -5.14
N GLN A 22 -8.18 2.87 -5.57
CA GLN A 22 -8.48 3.12 -6.99
C GLN A 22 -7.21 3.34 -7.82
N ARG A 23 -6.21 4.05 -7.28
CA ARG A 23 -4.97 4.39 -7.99
C ARG A 23 -3.98 3.22 -8.04
N VAL A 24 -3.94 2.39 -7.00
CA VAL A 24 -3.02 1.24 -6.88
C VAL A 24 -3.53 0.00 -7.62
N ARG A 25 -4.86 -0.27 -7.60
CA ARG A 25 -5.46 -1.45 -8.22
C ARG A 25 -5.10 -1.70 -9.70
N PRO A 26 -5.01 -0.68 -10.59
CA PRO A 26 -4.70 -0.92 -12.00
C PRO A 26 -3.21 -1.19 -12.29
N ILE A 27 -2.31 -1.08 -11.30
CA ILE A 27 -0.87 -1.27 -11.54
C ILE A 27 -0.59 -2.76 -11.84
N PRO A 28 0.08 -3.08 -12.97
CA PRO A 28 0.40 -4.46 -13.33
C PRO A 28 1.19 -5.19 -12.24
N GLY A 29 0.78 -6.43 -11.97
CA GLY A 29 1.44 -7.28 -10.97
C GLY A 29 1.07 -6.97 -9.51
N ILE A 30 0.30 -5.92 -9.23
CA ILE A 30 -0.19 -5.68 -7.86
C ILE A 30 -1.33 -6.65 -7.53
N ARG A 31 -1.23 -7.26 -6.34
CA ARG A 31 -2.33 -7.95 -5.68
C ARG A 31 -2.57 -7.34 -4.30
N LEU A 32 -3.75 -6.75 -4.12
CA LEU A 32 -4.21 -6.24 -2.82
C LEU A 32 -4.57 -7.41 -1.89
N ILE A 33 -4.24 -7.25 -0.60
CA ILE A 33 -4.52 -8.22 0.47
C ILE A 33 -5.50 -7.60 1.46
N GLY A 34 -6.68 -8.21 1.58
CA GLY A 34 -7.78 -7.69 2.39
C GLY A 34 -8.48 -6.51 1.73
N THR A 35 -9.57 -6.80 1.02
CA THR A 35 -10.37 -5.84 0.23
C THR A 35 -11.82 -5.80 0.70
N ALA A 36 -12.04 -5.90 2.02
CA ALA A 36 -13.36 -5.68 2.59
C ALA A 36 -13.84 -4.25 2.28
N ASP A 37 -15.14 -4.08 2.07
CA ASP A 37 -15.75 -2.78 1.74
C ASP A 37 -15.54 -1.77 2.88
N ASP A 38 -15.83 -2.20 4.11
CA ASP A 38 -15.58 -1.44 5.32
C ASP A 38 -14.29 -1.91 6.00
N LYS A 39 -13.26 -1.06 5.94
CA LYS A 39 -11.97 -1.35 6.57
C LYS A 39 -11.25 -0.07 6.98
N ALA A 40 -10.35 -0.21 7.94
CA ALA A 40 -9.42 0.85 8.32
C ALA A 40 -8.51 1.22 7.13
N SER A 41 -7.97 2.44 7.19
CA SER A 41 -7.07 3.08 6.21
C SER A 41 -5.69 2.40 6.10
N VAL A 42 -5.71 1.13 5.69
CA VAL A 42 -4.53 0.26 5.59
C VAL A 42 -4.58 -0.50 4.27
N LEU A 43 -3.51 -0.40 3.49
CA LEU A 43 -3.43 -0.96 2.14
C LEU A 43 -2.32 -2.01 2.06
N SER A 44 -2.60 -3.27 2.42
CA SER A 44 -1.60 -4.34 2.24
C SER A 44 -1.58 -4.83 0.78
N PHE A 45 -0.40 -5.01 0.20
CA PHE A 45 -0.25 -5.57 -1.15
C PHE A 45 1.04 -6.36 -1.34
N VAL A 46 1.08 -7.12 -2.43
CA VAL A 46 2.30 -7.67 -3.03
C VAL A 46 2.43 -7.20 -4.48
N LEU A 47 3.65 -7.11 -4.98
CA LEU A 47 3.97 -6.76 -6.37
C LEU A 47 4.71 -7.92 -7.02
N ALA A 48 4.15 -8.47 -8.10
CA ALA A 48 4.72 -9.60 -8.82
C ALA A 48 6.17 -9.29 -9.26
N GLY A 49 7.05 -10.26 -9.10
CA GLY A 49 8.46 -10.12 -9.41
C GLY A 49 9.30 -9.44 -8.33
N TYR A 50 8.72 -8.94 -7.24
CA TYR A 50 9.47 -8.32 -6.14
C TYR A 50 9.19 -8.98 -4.80
N ARG A 51 10.23 -9.16 -3.97
CA ARG A 51 10.00 -9.41 -2.54
C ARG A 51 9.49 -8.12 -1.88
N PRO A 52 8.60 -8.20 -0.87
CA PRO A 52 8.09 -7.02 -0.19
C PRO A 52 9.16 -6.06 0.33
N GLU A 53 10.30 -6.59 0.77
CA GLU A 53 11.42 -5.80 1.29
C GLU A 53 12.09 -4.96 0.19
N GLU A 54 12.17 -5.47 -1.05
CA GLU A 54 12.71 -4.72 -2.20
C GLU A 54 11.80 -3.54 -2.56
N VAL A 55 10.49 -3.74 -2.52
CA VAL A 55 9.51 -2.66 -2.74
C VAL A 55 9.60 -1.63 -1.62
N GLY A 56 9.70 -2.09 -0.36
CA GLY A 56 9.86 -1.20 0.79
C GLY A 56 11.14 -0.35 0.72
N ALA A 57 12.26 -0.94 0.29
CA ALA A 57 13.51 -0.21 0.08
C ALA A 57 13.40 0.85 -1.02
N ALA A 58 12.84 0.49 -2.18
CA ALA A 58 12.63 1.43 -3.29
C ALA A 58 11.69 2.59 -2.93
N LEU A 59 10.67 2.35 -2.11
CA LEU A 59 9.81 3.41 -1.59
C LEU A 59 10.56 4.32 -0.61
N ASN A 60 11.40 3.74 0.25
CA ASN A 60 12.21 4.51 1.20
C ASN A 60 13.23 5.42 0.51
N GLU A 61 13.82 4.99 -0.62
CA GLU A 61 14.72 5.83 -1.44
C GLU A 61 14.03 7.11 -1.95
N GLU A 62 12.71 7.07 -2.10
CA GLU A 62 11.87 8.20 -2.53
C GLU A 62 11.25 8.96 -1.35
N GLY A 63 11.68 8.66 -0.12
CA GLY A 63 11.17 9.27 1.11
C GLY A 63 9.83 8.74 1.59
N ILE A 64 9.34 7.62 1.05
CA ILE A 64 8.03 7.05 1.40
C ILE A 64 8.21 5.94 2.44
N ALA A 65 7.81 6.23 3.68
CA ALA A 65 7.89 5.28 4.77
C ALA A 65 6.73 4.26 4.72
N VAL A 66 7.08 2.98 4.59
CA VAL A 66 6.15 1.84 4.63
C VAL A 66 6.69 0.71 5.49
N ARG A 67 5.82 -0.21 5.93
CA ARG A 67 6.26 -1.47 6.53
C ARG A 67 6.25 -2.57 5.47
N ALA A 68 7.35 -3.31 5.35
CA ALA A 68 7.41 -4.57 4.63
C ALA A 68 7.65 -5.73 5.61
N GLY A 69 7.01 -6.87 5.37
CA GLY A 69 7.19 -8.08 6.17
C GLY A 69 5.87 -8.67 6.66
N HIS A 70 5.90 -9.28 7.86
CA HIS A 70 4.79 -10.08 8.36
C HIS A 70 3.75 -9.29 9.16
N HIS A 71 4.06 -8.06 9.57
CA HIS A 71 3.20 -7.21 10.40
C HIS A 71 2.73 -7.86 11.72
N CYS A 72 3.55 -8.77 12.27
CA CYS A 72 3.19 -9.61 13.43
C CYS A 72 1.93 -10.48 13.20
N ALA A 73 1.62 -10.81 11.94
CA ALA A 73 0.36 -11.40 11.50
C ALA A 73 0.57 -12.59 10.54
N GLN A 74 1.59 -13.43 10.80
CA GLN A 74 1.96 -14.56 9.93
C GLN A 74 0.80 -15.53 9.63
N PRO A 75 -0.06 -15.93 10.61
CA PRO A 75 -1.12 -16.90 10.34
C PRO A 75 -2.12 -16.42 9.29
N ILE A 76 -2.52 -15.14 9.34
CA ILE A 76 -3.47 -14.58 8.37
C ILE A 76 -2.80 -14.37 7.01
N LEU A 77 -1.52 -14.00 6.96
CA LEU A 77 -0.78 -13.89 5.70
C LEU A 77 -0.69 -15.25 4.99
N ARG A 78 -0.40 -16.32 5.73
CA ARG A 78 -0.39 -17.69 5.20
C ARG A 78 -1.75 -18.11 4.63
N ARG A 79 -2.85 -17.73 5.29
CA ARG A 79 -4.21 -17.92 4.75
C ARG A 79 -4.42 -17.20 3.41
N TYR A 80 -3.76 -16.05 3.20
CA TYR A 80 -3.75 -15.33 1.93
C TYR A 80 -2.68 -15.81 0.93
N GLY A 81 -1.97 -16.90 1.25
CA GLY A 81 -0.96 -17.52 0.40
C GLY A 81 0.34 -16.73 0.28
N VAL A 82 0.66 -15.87 1.25
CA VAL A 82 1.90 -15.07 1.28
C VAL A 82 2.56 -15.14 2.64
N GLU A 83 3.89 -15.00 2.70
CA GLU A 83 4.59 -14.87 3.99
C GLU A 83 4.73 -13.40 4.39
N ALA A 84 4.76 -12.46 3.45
CA ALA A 84 4.98 -11.04 3.71
C ALA A 84 4.23 -10.15 2.71
N THR A 85 3.99 -8.90 3.10
CA THR A 85 3.36 -7.85 2.28
C THR A 85 4.00 -6.50 2.52
N VAL A 86 3.80 -5.56 1.61
CA VAL A 86 4.05 -4.13 1.84
C VAL A 86 2.76 -3.51 2.35
N ARG A 87 2.86 -2.61 3.33
CA ARG A 87 1.69 -2.00 3.99
C ARG A 87 1.88 -0.51 4.27
N PRO A 88 1.54 0.38 3.32
CA PRO A 88 1.15 1.74 3.63
C PRO A 88 -0.07 1.75 4.56
N SER A 89 0.04 2.50 5.65
CA SER A 89 -1.06 2.76 6.58
C SER A 89 -1.26 4.26 6.59
N LEU A 90 -2.38 4.72 6.04
CA LEU A 90 -2.64 6.16 5.88
C LEU A 90 -3.41 6.65 7.09
N ALA A 91 -3.16 7.89 7.49
CA ALA A 91 -3.84 8.57 8.57
C ALA A 91 -4.40 9.91 8.09
N PHE A 92 -5.20 10.57 8.92
CA PHE A 92 -5.84 11.85 8.59
C PHE A 92 -4.90 13.00 8.18
N TYR A 93 -3.60 12.91 8.49
CA TYR A 93 -2.61 13.91 8.07
C TYR A 93 -2.00 13.61 6.70
N ASN A 94 -2.24 12.43 6.14
CA ASN A 94 -1.75 12.09 4.81
C ASN A 94 -2.58 12.78 3.73
N THR A 95 -2.01 12.90 2.52
CA THR A 95 -2.65 13.61 1.40
C THR A 95 -2.73 12.76 0.13
N CYS A 96 -3.63 13.12 -0.79
CA CYS A 96 -3.68 12.49 -2.10
C CYS A 96 -2.37 12.63 -2.89
N ALA A 97 -1.62 13.72 -2.69
CA ALA A 97 -0.33 13.92 -3.33
C ALA A 97 0.72 12.90 -2.87
N GLU A 98 0.73 12.55 -1.58
CA GLU A 98 1.58 11.47 -1.06
C GLU A 98 1.17 10.10 -1.62
N VAL A 99 -0.14 9.87 -1.77
CA VAL A 99 -0.67 8.66 -2.44
C VAL A 99 -0.23 8.61 -3.91
N ASP A 100 -0.26 9.73 -4.62
CA ASP A 100 0.18 9.80 -6.01
C ASP A 100 1.69 9.57 -6.15
N LEU A 101 2.50 10.07 -5.22
CA LEU A 101 3.93 9.75 -5.17
C LEU A 101 4.14 8.24 -4.96
N LEU A 102 3.45 7.63 -3.99
CA LEU A 102 3.46 6.18 -3.77
C LEU A 102 3.12 5.41 -5.06
N VAL A 103 2.02 5.78 -5.72
CA VAL A 103 1.55 5.15 -6.96
C VAL A 103 2.58 5.29 -8.08
N SER A 104 3.23 6.45 -8.20
CA SER A 104 4.24 6.69 -9.24
C SER A 104 5.45 5.74 -9.09
N VAL A 105 5.93 5.52 -7.86
CA VAL A 105 7.05 4.62 -7.60
C VAL A 105 6.65 3.17 -7.91
N LEU A 106 5.45 2.76 -7.50
CA LEU A 106 4.93 1.42 -7.80
C LEU A 106 4.78 1.18 -9.30
N GLN A 107 4.34 2.17 -10.07
CA GLN A 107 4.28 2.09 -11.53
C GLN A 107 5.66 1.95 -12.17
N ARG A 108 6.66 2.70 -11.69
CA ARG A 108 8.06 2.55 -12.18
C ARG A 108 8.59 1.14 -11.92
N LEU A 109 8.35 0.58 -10.72
CA LEU A 109 8.75 -0.79 -10.41
C LEU A 109 8.06 -1.82 -11.31
N ALA A 110 6.74 -1.70 -11.46
CA ALA A 110 5.96 -2.59 -12.32
C ALA A 110 6.44 -2.58 -13.79
N ASN A 111 6.82 -1.40 -14.30
CA ASN A 111 7.32 -1.23 -15.67
C ASN A 111 8.80 -1.60 -15.84
N GLY A 112 9.61 -1.51 -14.77
CA GLY A 112 11.06 -1.68 -14.80
C GLY A 112 11.51 -3.12 -15.02
N ARG A 113 10.84 -4.12 -14.40
CA ARG A 113 11.20 -5.54 -14.58
C ARG A 113 10.76 -6.15 -15.90
N GLY A 114 9.97 -5.45 -16.71
CA GLY A 114 9.66 -5.85 -18.09
C GLY A 114 10.83 -5.77 -19.07
N ARG A 115 12.01 -5.27 -18.63
CA ARG A 115 13.19 -5.05 -19.49
C ARG A 115 14.41 -5.95 -19.19
N THR A 116 14.33 -6.84 -18.21
CA THR A 116 15.51 -7.62 -17.78
C THR A 116 15.22 -9.13 -17.78
N VAL A 117 14.87 -9.68 -18.94
CA VAL A 117 15.12 -11.08 -19.29
C VAL A 117 15.37 -11.14 -20.80
N THR A 118 16.63 -10.98 -21.20
CA THR A 118 17.20 -11.49 -22.45
C THR A 118 18.53 -12.14 -22.12
#